data_AF-A0A1C7P9N0-F1
#
_entry.id   AF-A0A1C7P9N0-F1
#
_cell.length_a   1.000
_cell.length_b   1.000
_cell.length_c   1.000
_cell.angle_alpha   90.00
_cell.angle_beta   90.00
_cell.angle_gamma   90.00
#
_symmetry.space_group_name_H-M   'P 1'
#
loop_
_entity.id
_entity.type
_entity.pdbx_description
1 polymer ?
#
loop_
_entity_poly.entity_id
_entity_poly.type
_entity_poly.pdbx_seq_one_letter_code
_entity_poly.pdbx_strand_id
1 'polypeptide(L)'
;MKTTQRLYLPGCLFGILLAFHPVSAQETAPGIRQKAQPAAQASPEAQKEAGRLALYPRSKGDIRKQLKLIAARKAPSGIAPDVQAAVNTLNSYRYLSGLYSEVAADSEFNTQAQEAARVCAQNNKIAHDLGGHTESCNLFAGKGTLTNSMHVYMNDPGDNNRAERGHRRNSMSYNLDKVGFGQKGDFSAMRVFGKGTRNERAEQGWSYPGRGYYPKEWMLGNGWSYYPPDGVTLDKDTKVNMWKVTSSPKAALPTDTEPKGKKIAVGQIYAHPRNLVFEPQLPANAKGKGIYWVRIVSGDFTDQYVVELF
;
A
#
# COMPACT_ATOMS: atom_id res chain seq x y z
N MET A 1 43.74 46.78 27.20
CA MET A 1 42.97 47.84 27.90
C MET A 1 41.51 47.39 27.98
N LYS A 2 40.95 47.39 29.21
CA LYS A 2 39.52 47.20 29.61
C LYS A 2 38.94 45.78 29.36
N THR A 3 39.04 44.82 30.28
CA THR A 3 38.23 44.59 31.52
C THR A 3 36.72 44.49 31.18
N THR A 4 35.96 43.43 31.48
CA THR A 4 35.46 43.09 32.84
C THR A 4 34.79 41.71 32.89
N GLN A 5 34.92 41.05 34.05
CA GLN A 5 34.26 39.82 34.51
C GLN A 5 32.73 39.95 34.70
N ARG A 6 32.02 38.81 34.66
CA ARG A 6 30.98 38.34 35.63
C ARG A 6 30.60 36.89 35.25
N LEU A 7 30.87 35.86 36.05
CA LEU A 7 30.13 35.34 37.21
C LEU A 7 28.62 35.16 36.95
N TYR A 8 28.12 33.91 36.89
CA TYR A 8 27.03 33.37 37.74
C TYR A 8 26.56 31.95 37.32
N LEU A 9 26.72 31.04 38.29
CA LEU A 9 25.88 29.91 38.74
C LEU A 9 25.56 28.64 37.89
N PRO A 10 25.57 27.45 38.54
CA PRO A 10 25.20 26.16 37.98
C PRO A 10 23.71 25.83 38.20
N GLY A 11 23.08 25.12 37.28
CA GLY A 11 21.67 24.74 37.38
C GLY A 11 21.30 23.49 36.57
N CYS A 12 21.15 22.38 37.28
CA CYS A 12 20.26 21.24 37.01
C CYS A 12 20.50 20.38 35.75
N LEU A 13 21.41 19.40 35.89
CA LEU A 13 21.24 18.09 35.28
C LEU A 13 20.15 17.32 36.04
N PHE A 14 19.05 16.96 35.36
CA PHE A 14 18.15 15.90 35.82
C PHE A 14 18.79 14.55 35.46
N GLY A 15 19.66 14.06 36.34
CA GLY A 15 20.07 12.66 36.39
C GLY A 15 19.13 11.91 37.33
N ILE A 16 18.30 11.01 36.78
CA ILE A 16 17.57 10.04 37.61
C ILE A 16 18.59 8.98 38.05
N LEU A 17 19.11 9.15 39.27
CA LEU A 17 19.80 8.10 40.02
C LEU A 17 18.75 7.06 40.44
N LEU A 18 18.75 5.90 39.81
CA LEU A 18 18.15 4.70 40.40
C LEU A 18 19.17 4.13 41.40
N ALA A 19 18.89 4.34 42.68
CA ALA A 19 19.65 3.75 43.77
C ALA A 19 19.47 2.23 43.75
N PHE A 20 20.53 1.51 43.37
CA PHE A 20 20.67 0.08 43.66
C PHE A 20 20.79 -0.09 45.17
N HIS A 21 19.69 -0.53 45.80
CA HIS A 21 19.77 -1.17 47.10
C HIS A 21 20.25 -2.61 46.88
N PRO A 22 21.24 -3.11 47.63
CA PRO A 22 21.54 -4.53 47.62
C PRO A 22 20.35 -5.27 48.22
N VAL A 23 19.70 -6.10 47.39
CA VAL A 23 18.73 -7.08 47.88
C VAL A 23 19.50 -8.06 48.75
N SER A 24 19.29 -7.93 50.06
CA SER A 24 19.61 -8.94 51.05
C SER A 24 18.98 -10.27 50.59
N ALA A 25 19.80 -11.31 50.52
CA ALA A 25 19.35 -12.68 50.29
C ALA A 25 18.52 -13.13 51.50
N GLN A 26 17.21 -12.93 51.44
CA GLN A 26 16.28 -13.67 52.28
C GLN A 26 15.96 -14.99 51.59
N GLU A 27 16.42 -16.07 52.20
CA GLU A 27 15.95 -17.43 51.96
C GLU A 27 14.41 -17.44 52.02
N THR A 28 13.78 -17.69 50.87
CA THR A 28 12.35 -17.96 50.81
C THR A 28 12.13 -19.45 50.67
N ALA A 29 11.27 -19.96 51.54
CA ALA A 29 10.77 -21.32 51.66
C ALA A 29 10.35 -21.94 50.30
N PRO A 30 10.32 -23.28 50.17
CA PRO A 30 10.07 -23.98 48.91
C PRO A 30 8.77 -23.51 48.25
N GLY A 31 8.94 -23.03 47.01
CA GLY A 31 7.92 -22.32 46.25
C GLY A 31 6.71 -23.16 45.86
N ILE A 32 5.54 -22.60 46.13
CA ILE A 32 4.30 -22.95 45.45
C ILE A 32 4.43 -22.42 44.00
N ARG A 33 4.57 -23.33 43.03
CA ARG A 33 4.39 -23.00 41.60
C ARG A 33 2.97 -22.45 41.42
N GLN A 34 2.83 -21.12 41.28
CA GLN A 34 1.63 -20.57 40.67
C GLN A 34 1.57 -21.07 39.23
N LYS A 35 0.61 -21.95 38.95
CA LYS A 35 0.26 -22.33 37.58
C LYS A 35 -0.06 -21.06 36.82
N ALA A 36 0.66 -20.80 35.73
CA ALA A 36 0.28 -19.78 34.76
C ALA A 36 -1.18 -20.02 34.37
N GLN A 37 -2.04 -19.06 34.66
CA GLN A 37 -3.42 -19.06 34.19
C GLN A 37 -3.38 -19.04 32.65
N PRO A 38 -4.09 -19.95 31.97
CA PRO A 38 -4.20 -19.88 30.52
C PRO A 38 -4.83 -18.54 30.14
N ALA A 39 -4.28 -17.89 29.10
CA ALA A 39 -4.80 -16.64 28.58
C ALA A 39 -6.32 -16.75 28.36
N ALA A 40 -7.09 -15.83 28.95
CA ALA A 40 -8.54 -15.83 28.86
C ALA A 40 -8.96 -15.82 27.38
N GLN A 41 -9.77 -16.79 26.96
CA GLN A 41 -10.30 -16.85 25.61
C GLN A 41 -11.18 -15.62 25.37
N ALA A 42 -10.97 -14.93 24.24
CA ALA A 42 -11.74 -13.76 23.86
C ALA A 42 -13.25 -14.09 23.79
N SER A 43 -14.12 -13.16 24.22
CA SER A 43 -15.56 -13.37 24.19
C SER A 43 -16.07 -13.62 22.77
N PRO A 44 -17.23 -14.29 22.60
CA PRO A 44 -17.85 -14.49 21.29
C PRO A 44 -18.09 -13.18 20.51
N GLU A 45 -18.42 -12.07 21.18
CA GLU A 45 -18.54 -10.77 20.48
C GLU A 45 -17.18 -10.24 20.02
N ALA A 46 -16.14 -10.36 20.83
CA ALA A 46 -14.79 -9.93 20.46
C ALA A 46 -14.23 -10.74 19.29
N GLN A 47 -14.49 -12.05 19.25
CA GLN A 47 -14.12 -12.92 18.13
C GLN A 47 -14.89 -12.56 16.85
N LYS A 48 -16.19 -12.27 16.97
CA LYS A 48 -17.04 -11.84 15.84
C LYS A 48 -16.58 -10.50 15.27
N GLU A 49 -16.23 -9.55 16.14
CA GLU A 49 -15.71 -8.25 15.72
C GLU A 49 -14.31 -8.36 15.09
N ALA A 50 -13.42 -9.18 15.66
CA ALA A 50 -12.12 -9.47 15.07
C ALA A 50 -12.25 -10.12 13.68
N GLY A 51 -13.16 -11.08 13.51
CA GLY A 51 -13.48 -11.69 12.22
C GLY A 51 -14.04 -10.69 11.21
N ARG A 52 -14.88 -9.74 11.66
CA ARG A 52 -15.38 -8.65 10.81
C ARG A 52 -14.27 -7.71 10.39
N LEU A 53 -13.38 -7.32 11.31
CA LEU A 53 -12.24 -6.44 11.03
C LEU A 53 -11.20 -7.10 10.12
N ALA A 54 -11.05 -8.43 10.18
CA ALA A 54 -10.20 -9.16 9.25
C ALA A 54 -10.66 -9.04 7.79
N LEU A 55 -11.98 -9.05 7.55
CA LEU A 55 -12.57 -8.90 6.21
C LEU A 55 -12.75 -7.44 5.79
N TYR A 56 -13.13 -6.58 6.74
CA TYR A 56 -13.44 -5.17 6.55
C TYR A 56 -12.65 -4.33 7.55
N PRO A 57 -11.34 -4.12 7.30
CA PRO A 57 -10.47 -3.45 8.27
C PRO A 57 -10.82 -1.99 8.53
N ARG A 58 -11.64 -1.39 7.67
CA ARG A 58 -12.05 0.02 7.73
C ARG A 58 -13.51 0.16 7.35
N SER A 59 -14.22 1.12 7.94
CA SER A 59 -15.59 1.43 7.52
C SER A 59 -15.63 2.30 6.25
N LYS A 60 -16.78 2.33 5.56
CA LYS A 60 -17.01 3.26 4.42
C LYS A 60 -16.86 4.73 4.86
N GLY A 61 -17.24 5.05 6.10
CA GLY A 61 -17.12 6.39 6.68
C GLY A 61 -15.65 6.79 6.86
N ASP A 62 -14.85 5.91 7.45
CA ASP A 62 -13.41 6.15 7.66
C ASP A 62 -12.68 6.30 6.33
N ILE A 63 -13.01 5.46 5.34
CA ILE A 63 -12.42 5.56 4.00
C ILE A 63 -12.70 6.93 3.39
N ARG A 64 -13.96 7.38 3.37
CA ARG A 64 -14.32 8.68 2.81
C ARG A 64 -13.66 9.83 3.57
N LYS A 65 -13.62 9.75 4.89
CA LYS A 65 -12.95 10.74 5.75
C LYS A 65 -11.47 10.82 5.42
N GLN A 66 -10.78 9.68 5.37
CA GLN A 66 -9.34 9.65 5.11
C GLN A 66 -9.00 10.11 3.69
N LEU A 67 -9.77 9.71 2.67
CA LEU A 67 -9.55 10.20 1.31
C LEU A 67 -9.67 11.72 1.21
N LYS A 68 -10.64 12.32 1.91
CA LYS A 68 -10.74 13.78 2.00
C LYS A 68 -9.53 14.41 2.69
N LEU A 69 -9.05 13.81 3.78
CA LEU A 69 -7.87 14.29 4.49
C LEU A 69 -6.60 14.20 3.64
N ILE A 70 -6.40 13.09 2.92
CA ILE A 70 -5.27 12.91 2.00
C ILE A 70 -5.35 13.94 0.88
N ALA A 71 -6.50 14.09 0.23
CA ALA A 71 -6.70 15.04 -0.86
C ALA A 71 -6.45 16.50 -0.44
N ALA A 72 -6.74 16.86 0.80
CA ALA A 72 -6.58 18.21 1.33
C ALA A 72 -5.15 18.56 1.79
N ARG A 73 -4.20 17.62 1.73
CA ARG A 73 -2.80 17.89 2.13
C ARG A 73 -2.20 18.97 1.22
N LYS A 74 -1.71 20.03 1.85
CA LYS A 74 -1.04 21.14 1.17
C LYS A 74 0.39 20.78 0.81
N ALA A 75 0.90 21.40 -0.25
CA ALA A 75 2.29 21.23 -0.64
C ALA A 75 3.22 21.77 0.47
N PRO A 76 4.21 21.00 0.92
CA PRO A 76 5.29 21.49 1.75
C PRO A 76 6.09 22.59 1.04
N SER A 77 6.88 23.35 1.80
CA SER A 77 7.79 24.35 1.23
C SER A 77 8.73 23.69 0.19
N GLY A 78 8.90 24.34 -0.96
CA GLY A 78 9.74 23.85 -2.06
C GLY A 78 9.12 22.73 -2.92
N ILE A 79 7.89 22.30 -2.63
CA ILE A 79 7.14 21.34 -3.46
C ILE A 79 6.04 22.07 -4.23
N ALA A 80 5.91 21.81 -5.53
CA ALA A 80 4.88 22.42 -6.34
C ALA A 80 3.47 21.86 -6.00
N PRO A 81 2.40 22.68 -6.05
CA PRO A 81 1.04 22.22 -5.72
C PRO A 81 0.53 21.04 -6.56
N ASP A 82 0.87 20.97 -7.84
CA ASP A 82 0.50 19.88 -8.76
C ASP A 82 1.26 18.57 -8.47
N VAL A 83 2.54 18.67 -8.10
CA VAL A 83 3.31 17.53 -7.57
C VAL A 83 2.65 17.00 -6.29
N GLN A 84 2.27 17.88 -5.36
CA GLN A 84 1.58 17.43 -4.15
C GLN A 84 0.22 16.79 -4.46
N ALA A 85 -0.53 17.31 -5.43
CA ALA A 85 -1.79 16.71 -5.84
C ALA A 85 -1.60 15.29 -6.39
N ALA A 86 -0.54 15.05 -7.17
CA ALA A 86 -0.19 13.71 -7.64
C ALA A 86 0.22 12.77 -6.49
N VAL A 87 1.01 13.27 -5.52
CA VAL A 87 1.36 12.52 -4.30
C VAL A 87 0.13 12.19 -3.45
N ASN A 88 -0.82 13.11 -3.30
CA ASN A 88 -2.08 12.85 -2.60
C ASN A 88 -2.89 11.76 -3.31
N THR A 89 -2.87 11.76 -4.64
CA THR A 89 -3.54 10.73 -5.46
C THR A 89 -2.89 9.37 -5.26
N LEU A 90 -1.55 9.29 -5.31
CA LEU A 90 -0.80 8.07 -4.99
C LEU A 90 -1.14 7.55 -3.58
N ASN A 91 -1.08 8.42 -2.59
CA ASN A 91 -1.37 8.07 -1.19
C ASN A 91 -2.81 7.60 -0.99
N SER A 92 -3.77 8.10 -1.77
CA SER A 92 -5.14 7.61 -1.77
C SER A 92 -5.22 6.16 -2.25
N TYR A 93 -4.55 5.82 -3.35
CA TYR A 93 -4.47 4.43 -3.83
C TYR A 93 -3.78 3.50 -2.83
N ARG A 94 -2.66 3.96 -2.25
CA ARG A 94 -1.91 3.21 -1.24
C ARG A 94 -2.76 2.96 0.00
N TYR A 95 -3.42 4.00 0.51
CA TYR A 95 -4.37 3.87 1.61
C TYR A 95 -5.45 2.85 1.27
N LEU A 96 -6.18 3.01 0.16
CA LEU A 96 -7.26 2.10 -0.23
C LEU A 96 -6.82 0.64 -0.34
N SER A 97 -5.55 0.40 -0.65
CA SER A 97 -4.97 -0.94 -0.78
C SER A 97 -4.35 -1.49 0.51
N GLY A 98 -4.39 -0.73 1.61
CA GLY A 98 -3.86 -1.15 2.91
C GLY A 98 -2.36 -0.91 3.08
N LEU A 99 -1.76 -0.05 2.25
CA LEU A 99 -0.36 0.33 2.35
C LEU A 99 -0.17 1.64 3.12
N TYR A 100 1.07 1.87 3.53
CA TYR A 100 1.52 3.17 4.04
C TYR A 100 1.20 4.29 3.04
N SER A 101 0.46 5.29 3.51
CA SER A 101 -0.09 6.38 2.70
C SER A 101 0.44 7.76 3.06
N GLU A 102 1.63 7.83 3.66
CA GLU A 102 2.34 9.09 3.92
C GLU A 102 3.61 9.19 3.06
N VAL A 103 3.54 8.74 1.81
CA VAL A 103 4.63 8.96 0.84
C VAL A 103 4.78 10.46 0.62
N ALA A 104 6.00 10.95 0.65
CA ALA A 104 6.32 12.37 0.47
C ALA A 104 6.92 12.64 -0.91
N ALA A 105 6.71 13.86 -1.41
CA ALA A 105 7.51 14.36 -2.53
C ALA A 105 8.93 14.65 -2.04
N ASP A 106 9.93 14.29 -2.83
CA ASP A 106 11.33 14.63 -2.60
C ASP A 106 11.81 15.58 -3.71
N SER A 107 12.48 16.67 -3.34
CA SER A 107 12.87 17.73 -4.29
C SER A 107 13.93 17.27 -5.29
N GLU A 108 14.85 16.40 -4.87
CA GLU A 108 15.82 15.79 -5.77
C GLU A 108 15.11 14.85 -6.74
N PHE A 109 14.18 14.04 -6.24
CA PHE A 109 13.42 13.14 -7.10
C PHE A 109 12.51 13.91 -8.08
N ASN A 110 11.94 15.04 -7.69
CA ASN A 110 11.21 15.93 -8.60
C ASN A 110 12.11 16.45 -9.71
N THR A 111 13.35 16.82 -9.39
CA THR A 111 14.33 17.30 -10.36
C THR A 111 14.68 16.18 -11.36
N GLN A 112 14.92 14.96 -10.86
CA GLN A 112 15.19 13.79 -11.70
C GLN A 112 13.98 13.42 -12.59
N ALA A 113 12.76 13.46 -12.06
CA ALA A 113 11.55 13.23 -12.83
C ALA A 113 11.32 14.32 -13.89
N GLN A 114 11.59 15.58 -13.56
CA GLN A 114 11.48 16.69 -14.50
C GLN A 114 12.47 16.57 -15.66
N GLU A 115 13.68 16.10 -15.37
CA GLU A 115 14.69 15.79 -16.38
C GLU A 115 14.27 14.62 -17.28
N ALA A 116 13.76 13.53 -16.69
CA ALA A 116 13.26 12.38 -17.45
C ALA A 116 12.12 12.79 -18.40
N ALA A 117 11.16 13.59 -17.93
CA ALA A 117 10.08 14.11 -18.77
C ALA A 117 10.62 15.01 -19.90
N ARG A 118 11.64 15.82 -19.62
CA ARG A 118 12.30 16.69 -20.62
C ARG A 118 13.00 15.86 -21.71
N VAL A 119 13.73 14.81 -21.32
CA VAL A 119 14.42 13.90 -22.26
C VAL A 119 13.41 13.17 -23.14
N CYS A 120 12.30 12.67 -22.57
CA CYS A 120 11.21 12.07 -23.35
C CYS A 120 10.62 13.07 -24.36
N ALA A 121 10.37 14.31 -23.92
CA ALA A 121 9.82 15.35 -24.79
C ALA A 121 10.78 15.74 -25.93
N GLN A 122 12.09 15.80 -25.67
CA GLN A 122 13.09 16.08 -26.71
C GLN A 122 13.18 14.97 -27.76
N ASN A 123 13.00 13.72 -27.34
CA ASN A 123 13.01 12.56 -28.23
C ASN A 123 11.62 12.24 -28.81
N ASN A 124 10.59 12.96 -28.39
CA ASN A 124 9.19 12.74 -28.74
C ASN A 124 8.73 11.28 -28.55
N LYS A 125 9.24 10.59 -27.52
CA LYS A 125 8.91 9.19 -27.18
C LYS A 125 9.16 8.90 -25.70
N ILE A 126 8.55 7.85 -25.19
CA ILE A 126 8.90 7.27 -23.89
C ILE A 126 9.79 6.03 -24.11
N ALA A 127 10.93 5.98 -23.42
CA ALA A 127 11.78 4.80 -23.34
C ALA A 127 12.68 4.93 -22.10
N HIS A 128 12.98 3.80 -21.46
CA HIS A 128 13.76 3.77 -20.21
C HIS A 128 15.28 3.86 -20.43
N ASP A 129 15.76 3.84 -21.67
CA ASP A 129 17.18 3.83 -22.03
C ASP A 129 17.66 5.17 -22.60
N LEU A 130 16.86 6.24 -22.48
CA LEU A 130 17.20 7.57 -23.02
C LEU A 130 18.18 8.37 -22.16
N GLY A 131 18.53 7.86 -20.97
CA GLY A 131 19.25 8.61 -19.95
C GLY A 131 18.35 9.63 -19.24
N GLY A 132 18.95 10.59 -18.53
CA GLY A 132 18.21 11.62 -17.79
C GLY A 132 17.25 11.07 -16.74
N HIS A 133 17.59 9.94 -16.12
CA HIS A 133 16.78 9.23 -15.12
C HIS A 133 15.51 8.56 -15.65
N THR A 134 15.39 8.33 -16.96
CA THR A 134 14.25 7.60 -17.54
C THR A 134 14.17 6.14 -17.08
N GLU A 135 15.31 5.48 -16.84
CA GLU A 135 15.41 4.13 -16.28
C GLU A 135 14.87 4.03 -14.84
N SER A 136 14.76 5.19 -14.22
CA SER A 136 14.49 5.43 -12.82
C SER A 136 13.03 5.88 -12.58
N CYS A 137 12.21 6.00 -13.62
CA CYS A 137 10.86 6.54 -13.54
C CYS A 137 9.80 5.59 -14.09
N ASN A 138 8.56 5.71 -13.60
CA ASN A 138 7.40 5.43 -14.42
C ASN A 138 7.26 6.57 -15.45
N LEU A 139 6.99 6.25 -16.72
CA LEU A 139 6.95 7.22 -17.82
C LEU A 139 5.56 7.23 -18.47
N PHE A 140 5.08 8.42 -18.83
CA PHE A 140 3.80 8.58 -19.51
C PHE A 140 3.90 9.61 -20.66
N ALA A 141 3.24 9.29 -21.77
CA ALA A 141 3.00 10.20 -22.88
C ALA A 141 1.50 10.37 -23.10
N GLY A 142 1.02 11.60 -22.96
CA GLY A 142 -0.37 11.99 -23.16
C GLY A 142 -0.67 13.33 -22.49
N LYS A 143 -1.67 14.04 -23.03
CA LYS A 143 -2.15 15.30 -22.46
C LYS A 143 -2.76 15.08 -21.08
N GLY A 144 -2.44 15.95 -20.14
CA GLY A 144 -3.04 15.94 -18.81
C GLY A 144 -2.16 16.56 -17.74
N THR A 145 -2.58 16.39 -16.49
CA THR A 145 -1.83 16.79 -15.29
C THR A 145 -0.99 15.63 -14.75
N LEU A 146 -0.07 15.91 -13.81
CA LEU A 146 0.61 14.88 -13.03
C LEU A 146 -0.37 13.93 -12.33
N THR A 147 -1.49 14.44 -11.81
CA THR A 147 -2.57 13.61 -11.24
C THR A 147 -3.18 12.68 -12.29
N ASN A 148 -3.40 13.15 -13.52
CA ASN A 148 -3.86 12.28 -14.60
C ASN A 148 -2.86 11.14 -14.87
N SER A 149 -1.56 11.44 -14.90
CA SER A 149 -0.54 10.40 -15.09
C SER A 149 -0.53 9.36 -13.96
N MET A 150 -0.81 9.77 -12.71
CA MET A 150 -0.96 8.83 -11.59
C MET A 150 -2.15 7.87 -11.79
N HIS A 151 -3.29 8.36 -12.26
CA HIS A 151 -4.41 7.47 -12.63
C HIS A 151 -4.05 6.52 -13.76
N VAL A 152 -3.27 6.98 -14.75
CA VAL A 152 -2.78 6.12 -15.83
C VAL A 152 -1.82 5.06 -15.31
N TYR A 153 -0.86 5.40 -14.43
CA TYR A 153 0.02 4.42 -13.80
C TYR A 153 -0.74 3.37 -12.99
N MET A 154 -1.83 3.77 -12.31
CA MET A 154 -2.66 2.82 -11.57
C MET A 154 -3.57 1.97 -12.45
N ASN A 155 -4.11 2.50 -13.55
CA ASN A 155 -4.84 1.68 -14.53
C ASN A 155 -3.89 0.74 -15.28
N ASP A 156 -2.73 1.27 -15.64
CA ASP A 156 -1.65 0.67 -16.41
C ASP A 156 -2.11 -0.01 -17.71
N PRO A 157 -2.81 0.72 -18.61
CA PRO A 157 -3.45 0.14 -19.78
C PRO A 157 -2.44 -0.32 -20.84
N GLY A 158 -2.89 -1.14 -21.79
CA GLY A 158 -2.09 -1.64 -22.91
C GLY A 158 -1.65 -3.09 -22.74
N ASP A 159 -1.55 -3.81 -23.86
CA ASP A 159 -1.24 -5.24 -23.87
C ASP A 159 0.17 -5.54 -23.36
N ASN A 160 1.13 -4.67 -23.66
CA ASN A 160 2.51 -4.76 -23.18
C ASN A 160 2.65 -4.55 -21.67
N ASN A 161 1.68 -3.87 -21.04
CA ASN A 161 1.65 -3.67 -19.59
C ASN A 161 0.82 -4.74 -18.86
N ARG A 162 0.02 -5.51 -19.60
CA ARG A 162 -1.04 -6.36 -19.06
C ARG A 162 -0.54 -7.39 -18.04
N ALA A 163 0.60 -8.02 -18.33
CA ALA A 163 1.16 -9.12 -17.53
C ALA A 163 1.81 -8.67 -16.23
N GLU A 164 2.40 -7.47 -16.22
CA GLU A 164 3.17 -6.97 -15.07
C GLU A 164 2.39 -5.93 -14.27
N ARG A 165 1.60 -5.11 -14.97
CA ARG A 165 1.10 -3.82 -14.49
C ARG A 165 2.23 -3.07 -13.78
N GLY A 166 3.37 -2.95 -14.48
CA GLY A 166 4.64 -2.49 -13.93
C GLY A 166 4.54 -1.12 -13.27
N HIS A 167 3.86 -0.15 -13.89
CA HIS A 167 3.69 1.18 -13.31
C HIS A 167 2.93 1.12 -11.99
N ARG A 168 1.83 0.35 -11.96
CA ARG A 168 1.05 0.11 -10.74
C ARG A 168 1.90 -0.60 -9.68
N ARG A 169 2.63 -1.65 -10.06
CA ARG A 169 3.53 -2.38 -9.15
C ARG A 169 4.50 -1.43 -8.47
N ASN A 170 5.13 -0.55 -9.23
CA ASN A 170 6.10 0.40 -8.70
C ASN A 170 5.44 1.37 -7.70
N SER A 171 4.28 1.93 -8.06
CA SER A 171 3.49 2.81 -7.19
C SER A 171 2.97 2.13 -5.91
N MET A 172 2.79 0.81 -5.97
CA MET A 172 2.31 -0.02 -4.87
C MET A 172 3.42 -0.78 -4.14
N SER A 173 4.69 -0.41 -4.36
CA SER A 173 5.82 -1.02 -3.65
C SER A 173 5.72 -0.76 -2.15
N TYR A 174 5.93 -1.80 -1.33
CA TYR A 174 5.77 -1.72 0.12
C TYR A 174 6.78 -0.76 0.76
N ASN A 175 7.98 -0.69 0.21
CA ASN A 175 9.08 0.10 0.76
C ASN A 175 9.00 1.59 0.40
N LEU A 176 8.04 2.00 -0.44
CA LEU A 176 7.95 3.36 -0.96
C LEU A 176 7.57 4.37 0.14
N ASP A 177 8.42 5.37 0.33
CA ASP A 177 8.29 6.48 1.29
C ASP A 177 8.50 7.86 0.61
N LYS A 178 9.25 7.90 -0.48
CA LYS A 178 9.52 9.10 -1.27
C LYS A 178 9.30 8.86 -2.76
N VAL A 179 8.81 9.89 -3.44
CA VAL A 179 8.64 9.92 -4.90
C VAL A 179 8.97 11.30 -5.43
N GLY A 180 9.18 11.39 -6.74
CA GLY A 180 9.24 12.67 -7.45
C GLY A 180 8.36 12.67 -8.67
N PHE A 181 7.85 13.84 -9.05
CA PHE A 181 7.09 14.03 -10.27
C PHE A 181 7.65 15.18 -11.10
N GLY A 182 7.54 15.06 -12.41
CA GLY A 182 7.93 16.09 -13.36
C GLY A 182 7.19 15.96 -14.67
N GLN A 183 7.05 17.07 -15.40
CA GLN A 183 6.28 17.12 -16.64
C GLN A 183 6.88 18.11 -17.65
N LYS A 184 6.92 17.72 -18.92
CA LYS A 184 7.29 18.60 -20.04
C LYS A 184 6.35 18.35 -21.22
N GLY A 185 5.48 19.32 -21.50
CA GLY A 185 4.46 19.18 -22.53
C GLY A 185 3.55 17.98 -22.22
N ASP A 186 3.44 17.08 -23.20
CA ASP A 186 2.61 15.87 -23.10
C ASP A 186 3.35 14.69 -22.45
N PHE A 187 4.55 14.90 -21.90
CA PHE A 187 5.33 13.84 -21.24
C PHE A 187 5.41 14.09 -19.74
N SER A 188 5.16 13.05 -18.94
CA SER A 188 5.40 13.10 -17.49
C SER A 188 6.19 11.89 -17.03
N ALA A 189 6.83 12.05 -15.87
CA ALA A 189 7.58 11.01 -15.22
C ALA A 189 7.31 11.02 -13.71
N MET A 190 7.33 9.82 -13.12
CA MET A 190 7.31 9.63 -11.68
C MET A 190 8.57 8.88 -11.26
N ARG A 191 9.49 9.57 -10.59
CA ARG A 191 10.67 8.96 -9.97
C ARG A 191 10.21 8.09 -8.80
N VAL A 192 10.34 6.77 -8.96
CA VAL A 192 9.75 5.78 -8.05
C VAL A 192 10.73 4.65 -7.68
N PHE A 193 11.80 4.44 -8.44
CA PHE A 193 12.79 3.41 -8.16
C PHE A 193 13.85 3.89 -7.15
N GLY A 194 14.23 3.09 -6.17
CA GLY A 194 15.27 3.49 -5.21
C GLY A 194 15.10 2.80 -3.88
N LYS A 195 16.08 2.98 -2.98
CA LYS A 195 15.98 2.49 -1.60
C LYS A 195 14.97 3.36 -0.86
N GLY A 196 13.71 2.95 -0.86
CA GLY A 196 12.80 3.42 0.15
C GLY A 196 13.31 2.99 1.53
N THR A 197 13.12 3.81 2.56
CA THR A 197 13.69 3.55 3.89
C THR A 197 12.92 2.48 4.67
N ARG A 198 11.77 2.04 4.16
CA ARG A 198 10.93 1.02 4.80
C ARG A 198 11.42 -0.37 4.42
N ASN A 199 12.03 -1.07 5.38
CA ASN A 199 12.63 -2.39 5.14
C ASN A 199 11.68 -3.57 5.41
N GLU A 200 10.63 -3.35 6.19
CA GLU A 200 9.71 -4.43 6.58
C GLU A 200 8.56 -4.54 5.58
N ARG A 201 8.54 -5.65 4.85
CA ARG A 201 7.39 -6.05 4.04
C ARG A 201 6.26 -6.50 4.96
N ALA A 202 5.03 -6.20 4.57
CA ALA A 202 3.87 -6.51 5.39
C ALA A 202 3.74 -8.04 5.62
N GLU A 203 3.42 -8.42 6.85
CA GLU A 203 3.09 -9.80 7.24
C GLU A 203 1.84 -10.33 6.52
N GLN A 204 1.01 -9.42 6.00
CA GLN A 204 -0.17 -9.75 5.21
C GLN A 204 -0.01 -9.22 3.78
N GLY A 205 -0.47 -10.01 2.81
CA GLY A 205 -0.53 -9.57 1.43
C GLY A 205 -1.48 -8.40 1.23
N TRP A 206 -1.21 -7.58 0.21
CA TRP A 206 -2.05 -6.45 -0.17
C TRP A 206 -2.50 -6.57 -1.63
N SER A 207 -3.54 -5.82 -1.99
CA SER A 207 -4.18 -5.96 -3.29
C SER A 207 -4.69 -4.64 -3.84
N TYR A 208 -4.85 -4.58 -5.16
CA TYR A 208 -5.60 -3.56 -5.87
C TYR A 208 -6.69 -4.27 -6.70
N PRO A 209 -7.98 -4.07 -6.42
CA PRO A 209 -8.55 -3.34 -5.27
C PRO A 209 -8.16 -3.95 -3.93
N GLY A 210 -8.10 -3.10 -2.89
CA GLY A 210 -7.77 -3.49 -1.52
C GLY A 210 -8.87 -4.26 -0.81
N ARG A 211 -8.49 -5.03 0.20
CA ARG A 211 -9.40 -5.80 1.06
C ARG A 211 -10.43 -4.90 1.79
N GLY A 212 -11.64 -5.42 1.94
CA GLY A 212 -12.78 -4.75 2.57
C GLY A 212 -13.53 -3.85 1.60
N TYR A 213 -13.96 -2.68 2.09
CA TYR A 213 -14.65 -1.71 1.26
C TYR A 213 -13.68 -0.96 0.35
N TYR A 214 -14.03 -0.83 -0.94
CA TYR A 214 -13.23 -0.09 -1.92
C TYR A 214 -14.14 0.81 -2.78
N PRO A 215 -13.91 2.13 -2.85
CA PRO A 215 -14.75 3.00 -3.65
C PRO A 215 -14.56 2.71 -5.14
N LYS A 216 -15.64 2.43 -5.85
CA LYS A 216 -15.57 1.91 -7.22
C LYS A 216 -14.92 2.86 -8.21
N GLU A 217 -14.99 4.17 -7.97
CA GLU A 217 -14.38 5.20 -8.80
C GLU A 217 -12.85 5.18 -8.76
N TRP A 218 -12.26 4.52 -7.75
CA TRP A 218 -10.82 4.27 -7.66
C TRP A 218 -10.41 2.93 -8.27
N MET A 219 -11.36 2.07 -8.64
CA MET A 219 -11.07 0.84 -9.38
C MET A 219 -11.04 1.16 -10.88
N LEU A 220 -9.84 1.21 -11.43
CA LEU A 220 -9.57 1.51 -12.82
C LEU A 220 -9.25 0.24 -13.60
N GLY A 221 -9.76 0.18 -14.83
CA GLY A 221 -9.54 -0.95 -15.72
C GLY A 221 -10.16 -2.26 -15.22
N ASN A 222 -9.72 -3.36 -15.81
CA ASN A 222 -10.18 -4.72 -15.52
C ASN A 222 -9.15 -5.57 -14.76
N GLY A 223 -7.88 -5.14 -14.71
CA GLY A 223 -6.80 -5.89 -14.09
C GLY A 223 -6.71 -5.68 -12.58
N TRP A 224 -6.86 -6.75 -11.83
CA TRP A 224 -6.63 -6.80 -10.38
C TRP A 224 -5.19 -7.21 -10.11
N SER A 225 -4.64 -6.74 -9.01
CA SER A 225 -3.29 -7.08 -8.58
C SER A 225 -3.29 -7.56 -7.13
N TYR A 226 -2.45 -8.54 -6.85
CA TYR A 226 -2.17 -9.03 -5.51
C TYR A 226 -0.67 -9.13 -5.29
N TYR A 227 -0.23 -8.81 -4.09
CA TYR A 227 1.16 -8.86 -3.68
C TYR A 227 1.24 -9.72 -2.42
N PRO A 228 1.95 -10.86 -2.47
CA PRO A 228 2.00 -11.78 -1.34
C PRO A 228 2.69 -11.15 -0.12
N PRO A 229 2.49 -11.70 1.08
CA PRO A 229 3.22 -11.29 2.27
C PRO A 229 4.71 -11.58 2.14
N ASP A 230 5.48 -11.17 3.14
CA ASP A 230 6.90 -11.50 3.19
C ASP A 230 7.17 -13.01 3.26
N GLY A 231 8.30 -13.44 2.69
CA GLY A 231 8.68 -14.86 2.62
C GLY A 231 7.89 -15.72 1.63
N VAL A 232 6.77 -15.22 1.08
CA VAL A 232 5.97 -15.96 0.09
C VAL A 232 6.39 -15.64 -1.34
N THR A 233 6.66 -16.70 -2.11
CA THR A 233 6.92 -16.64 -3.55
C THR A 233 5.77 -17.30 -4.29
N LEU A 234 5.17 -16.59 -5.24
CA LEU A 234 4.14 -17.18 -6.10
C LEU A 234 4.78 -17.93 -7.26
N ASP A 235 4.22 -19.08 -7.57
CA ASP A 235 4.63 -19.94 -8.68
C ASP A 235 3.77 -19.71 -9.93
N LYS A 236 4.21 -20.24 -11.07
CA LYS A 236 3.50 -20.13 -12.36
C LYS A 236 2.14 -20.84 -12.40
N ASP A 237 1.91 -21.78 -11.48
CA ASP A 237 0.69 -22.59 -11.38
C ASP A 237 -0.33 -21.96 -10.40
N THR A 238 -0.04 -20.73 -9.92
CA THR A 238 -0.93 -19.94 -9.06
C THR A 238 -2.34 -19.87 -9.65
N LYS A 239 -3.33 -20.22 -8.83
CA LYS A 239 -4.75 -20.19 -9.17
C LYS A 239 -5.46 -19.06 -8.47
N VAL A 240 -6.36 -18.40 -9.19
CA VAL A 240 -7.29 -17.42 -8.62
C VAL A 240 -8.70 -17.94 -8.78
N ASN A 241 -9.39 -18.10 -7.66
CA ASN A 241 -10.83 -18.35 -7.65
C ASN A 241 -11.54 -17.11 -7.13
N MET A 242 -12.60 -16.71 -7.81
CA MET A 242 -13.37 -15.53 -7.44
C MET A 242 -14.86 -15.82 -7.47
N TRP A 243 -15.60 -15.27 -6.50
CA TRP A 243 -17.05 -15.41 -6.43
C TRP A 243 -17.68 -14.04 -6.17
N LYS A 244 -18.79 -13.77 -6.84
CA LYS A 244 -19.67 -12.65 -6.49
C LYS A 244 -20.66 -13.14 -5.44
N VAL A 245 -20.52 -12.65 -4.21
CA VAL A 245 -21.37 -13.03 -3.07
C VAL A 245 -22.58 -12.10 -2.95
N THR A 246 -23.65 -12.59 -2.35
CA THR A 246 -24.95 -11.90 -2.31
C THR A 246 -25.11 -10.95 -1.14
N SER A 247 -24.29 -11.10 -0.10
CA SER A 247 -24.30 -10.24 1.10
C SER A 247 -22.90 -10.07 1.67
N SER A 248 -22.68 -8.98 2.39
CA SER A 248 -21.40 -8.69 3.05
C SER A 248 -21.07 -9.81 4.05
N PRO A 249 -19.99 -10.56 3.85
CA PRO A 249 -19.64 -11.66 4.74
C PRO A 249 -19.35 -11.15 6.15
N LYS A 250 -19.82 -11.87 7.17
CA LYS A 250 -19.66 -11.46 8.57
C LYS A 250 -18.45 -12.09 9.25
N ALA A 251 -17.86 -13.12 8.63
CA ALA A 251 -16.73 -13.87 9.15
C ALA A 251 -15.92 -14.46 7.98
N ALA A 252 -14.63 -14.68 8.22
CA ALA A 252 -13.78 -15.41 7.29
C ALA A 252 -14.29 -16.85 7.09
N LEU A 253 -14.08 -17.42 5.91
CA LEU A 253 -14.42 -18.80 5.61
C LEU A 253 -13.17 -19.68 5.73
N PRO A 254 -13.29 -20.96 6.08
CA PRO A 254 -12.21 -21.91 5.86
C PRO A 254 -11.76 -21.93 4.38
N THR A 255 -10.49 -22.24 4.13
CA THR A 255 -9.89 -22.21 2.78
C THR A 255 -10.42 -23.31 1.85
N ASP A 256 -10.97 -24.38 2.41
CA ASP A 256 -11.62 -25.49 1.71
C ASP A 256 -13.12 -25.25 1.42
N THR A 257 -13.71 -24.22 2.03
CA THR A 257 -15.15 -23.94 1.94
C THR A 257 -15.42 -22.94 0.82
N GLU A 258 -16.33 -23.25 -0.12
CA GLU A 258 -16.74 -22.28 -1.14
C GLU A 258 -17.69 -21.21 -0.55
N PRO A 259 -17.50 -19.92 -0.88
CA PRO A 259 -18.42 -18.87 -0.48
C PRO A 259 -19.77 -19.01 -1.21
N LYS A 260 -20.87 -18.71 -0.49
CA LYS A 260 -22.21 -18.64 -1.09
C LYS A 260 -22.29 -17.49 -2.10
N GLY A 261 -22.32 -17.81 -3.38
CA GLY A 261 -22.37 -16.82 -4.45
C GLY A 261 -22.20 -17.44 -5.84
N LYS A 262 -22.11 -16.59 -6.86
CA LYS A 262 -21.83 -17.01 -8.23
C LYS A 262 -20.34 -16.99 -8.47
N LYS A 263 -19.74 -18.12 -8.88
CA LYS A 263 -18.34 -18.16 -9.32
C LYS A 263 -18.15 -17.26 -10.54
N ILE A 264 -17.11 -16.44 -10.51
CA ILE A 264 -16.70 -15.52 -11.57
C ILE A 264 -15.53 -16.15 -12.30
N ALA A 265 -15.62 -16.22 -13.63
CA ALA A 265 -14.49 -16.63 -14.44
C ALA A 265 -13.36 -15.61 -14.30
N VAL A 266 -12.16 -16.09 -14.00
CA VAL A 266 -10.94 -15.29 -14.06
C VAL A 266 -10.29 -15.60 -15.40
N GLY A 267 -10.09 -14.57 -16.23
CA GLY A 267 -9.52 -14.71 -17.55
C GLY A 267 -8.02 -14.93 -17.47
N GLN A 268 -7.24 -13.92 -17.87
CA GLN A 268 -5.80 -14.00 -17.82
C GLN A 268 -5.30 -13.96 -16.36
N ILE A 269 -4.29 -14.76 -16.05
CA ILE A 269 -3.57 -14.80 -14.78
C ILE A 269 -2.08 -14.77 -15.10
N TYR A 270 -1.38 -13.79 -14.53
CA TYR A 270 0.05 -13.60 -14.66
C TYR A 270 0.66 -13.63 -13.27
N ALA A 271 1.23 -14.78 -12.91
CA ALA A 271 1.87 -14.98 -11.63
C ALA A 271 3.39 -14.77 -11.76
N HIS A 272 3.91 -13.89 -10.92
CA HIS A 272 5.32 -13.60 -10.77
C HIS A 272 5.71 -13.83 -9.31
N PRO A 273 7.00 -14.09 -9.01
CA PRO A 273 7.45 -14.39 -7.66
C PRO A 273 6.91 -13.45 -6.56
N ARG A 274 6.75 -12.15 -6.87
CA ARG A 274 6.35 -11.12 -5.90
C ARG A 274 5.09 -10.35 -6.26
N ASN A 275 4.38 -10.73 -7.33
CA ASN A 275 3.12 -10.09 -7.71
C ASN A 275 2.28 -11.03 -8.57
N LEU A 276 0.98 -10.85 -8.47
CA LEU A 276 -0.01 -11.53 -9.27
C LEU A 276 -0.87 -10.47 -9.96
N VAL A 277 -1.07 -10.61 -11.26
CA VAL A 277 -2.05 -9.84 -12.01
C VAL A 277 -3.10 -10.79 -12.55
N PHE A 278 -4.38 -10.48 -12.38
CA PHE A 278 -5.45 -11.30 -12.93
C PHE A 278 -6.63 -10.45 -13.38
N GLU A 279 -7.39 -10.96 -14.34
CA GLU A 279 -8.49 -10.21 -14.96
C GLU A 279 -9.82 -10.93 -14.79
N PRO A 280 -10.60 -10.58 -13.75
CA PRO A 280 -11.91 -11.17 -13.57
C PRO A 280 -12.88 -10.71 -14.66
N GLN A 281 -13.67 -11.66 -15.19
CA GLN A 281 -14.74 -11.40 -16.14
C GLN A 281 -15.97 -10.87 -15.40
N LEU A 282 -15.87 -9.63 -14.93
CA LEU A 282 -16.97 -8.96 -14.25
C LEU A 282 -18.10 -8.65 -15.25
N PRO A 283 -19.38 -8.82 -14.87
CA PRO A 283 -20.50 -8.47 -15.73
C PRO A 283 -20.42 -7.00 -16.17
N ALA A 284 -20.65 -6.72 -17.46
CA ALA A 284 -20.60 -5.35 -18.01
C ALA A 284 -21.56 -4.37 -17.29
N ASN A 285 -22.69 -4.89 -16.80
CA ASN A 285 -23.69 -4.15 -16.03
C ASN A 285 -23.32 -3.96 -14.54
N ALA A 286 -22.21 -4.52 -14.07
CA ALA A 286 -21.81 -4.38 -12.67
C ALA A 286 -21.54 -2.92 -12.28
N LYS A 287 -21.27 -2.00 -13.22
CA LYS A 287 -20.92 -0.58 -12.96
C LYS A 287 -19.98 -0.43 -11.76
N GLY A 288 -19.06 -1.38 -11.58
CA GLY A 288 -18.15 -1.46 -10.45
C GLY A 288 -18.81 -1.61 -9.07
N LYS A 289 -20.04 -2.11 -8.91
CA LYS A 289 -20.67 -2.44 -7.62
C LYS A 289 -20.76 -3.95 -7.44
N GLY A 290 -20.43 -4.41 -6.24
CA GLY A 290 -20.55 -5.83 -5.90
C GLY A 290 -19.62 -6.23 -4.78
N ILE A 291 -19.86 -7.42 -4.25
CA ILE A 291 -19.08 -8.01 -3.18
C ILE A 291 -18.42 -9.25 -3.77
N TYR A 292 -17.09 -9.30 -3.69
CA TYR A 292 -16.29 -10.31 -4.33
C TYR A 292 -15.41 -11.00 -3.31
N TRP A 293 -15.52 -12.31 -3.24
CA TRP A 293 -14.58 -13.16 -2.50
C TRP A 293 -13.48 -13.58 -3.47
N VAL A 294 -12.23 -13.34 -3.12
CA VAL A 294 -11.06 -13.74 -3.90
C VAL A 294 -10.28 -14.76 -3.08
N ARG A 295 -9.86 -15.86 -3.70
CA ARG A 295 -8.96 -16.85 -3.14
C ARG A 295 -7.80 -17.08 -4.10
N ILE A 296 -6.60 -17.02 -3.55
CA ILE A 296 -5.33 -17.23 -4.26
C ILE A 296 -4.69 -18.48 -3.67
N VAL A 297 -4.26 -19.39 -4.53
CA VAL A 297 -3.58 -20.64 -4.14
C VAL A 297 -2.33 -20.78 -4.98
N SER A 298 -1.17 -20.96 -4.34
CA SER A 298 0.14 -21.16 -4.98
C SER A 298 0.96 -22.13 -4.13
N GLY A 299 1.19 -23.34 -4.61
CA GLY A 299 1.75 -24.42 -3.77
C GLY A 299 0.96 -24.59 -2.46
N ASP A 300 1.68 -24.53 -1.34
CA ASP A 300 1.11 -24.62 0.01
C ASP A 300 0.56 -23.28 0.53
N PHE A 301 0.82 -22.18 -0.19
CA PHE A 301 0.31 -20.87 0.17
C PHE A 301 -1.13 -20.68 -0.28
N THR A 302 -1.99 -20.25 0.65
CA THR A 302 -3.34 -19.79 0.35
C THR A 302 -3.62 -18.48 1.06
N ASP A 303 -4.13 -17.50 0.32
CA ASP A 303 -4.72 -16.28 0.89
C ASP A 303 -6.10 -16.04 0.32
N GLN A 304 -6.94 -15.33 1.07
CA GLN A 304 -8.27 -14.95 0.63
C GLN A 304 -8.70 -13.64 1.27
N TYR A 305 -9.45 -12.87 0.50
CA TYR A 305 -9.93 -11.57 0.93
C TYR A 305 -11.26 -11.23 0.26
N VAL A 306 -11.98 -10.31 0.87
CA VAL A 306 -13.22 -9.75 0.31
C VAL A 306 -12.92 -8.37 -0.25
N VAL A 307 -13.53 -8.06 -1.39
CA VAL A 307 -13.62 -6.70 -1.95
C VAL A 307 -15.08 -6.35 -2.11
N GLU A 308 -15.55 -5.34 -1.38
CA GLU A 308 -16.86 -4.73 -1.58
C GLU A 308 -16.70 -3.38 -2.27
N LEU A 309 -16.99 -3.37 -3.57
CA LEU A 309 -16.99 -2.15 -4.35
C LEU A 309 -18.26 -1.35 -4.05
N PHE A 310 -18.12 -0.15 -3.49
CA PHE A 310 -19.23 0.68 -3.00
C PHE A 310 -19.34 2.04 -3.70
#